data_AF-A0A2N2G1I2-F1
#
_entry.id   AF-A0A2N2G1I2-F1
#
_cell.length_a   1.000
_cell.length_b   1.000
_cell.length_c   1.000
_cell.angle_alpha   90.00
_cell.angle_beta   90.00
_cell.angle_gamma   90.00
#
_symmetry.space_group_name_H-M   'P 1'
#
loop_
_entity.id
_entity.type
_entity.pdbx_description
1 polymer ?
#
loop_
_entity_poly.entity_id
_entity_poly.type
_entity_poly.pdbx_seq_one_letter_code
_entity_poly.pdbx_strand_id
1 'polypeptide(L)'
;QNSAMQLNLEHSLVPYIHKGFEIDASHKDYIYDPNRCILCTRCVRVCDEIEGAHALDIGFRGIHAKIIHDMDEPWSESQSCTSCGKCVQVCPTGALFEKGLSATEMIKKKNIITNLIQTRANK
;
A
#
# COMPACT_ATOMS: atom_id res chain seq x y z
N GLN A 1 -1.17 6.51 -12.79
CA GLN A 1 -1.48 6.43 -14.23
C GLN A 1 -2.51 7.48 -14.66
N ASN A 2 -3.75 7.45 -14.15
CA ASN A 2 -4.78 8.43 -14.55
C ASN A 2 -4.33 9.88 -14.41
N SER A 3 -3.65 10.23 -13.30
CA SER A 3 -3.09 11.58 -13.11
C SER A 3 -2.04 11.96 -14.16
N ALA A 4 -1.23 10.99 -14.63
CA ALA A 4 -0.25 11.25 -15.69
C ALA A 4 -0.94 11.49 -17.04
N MET A 5 -1.99 10.72 -17.34
CA MET A 5 -2.80 10.90 -18.54
C MET A 5 -3.52 12.25 -18.54
N GLN A 6 -4.08 12.67 -17.40
CA GLN A 6 -4.74 13.98 -17.26
C GLN A 6 -3.79 15.16 -17.51
N LEU A 7 -2.50 14.97 -17.26
CA LEU A 7 -1.45 15.97 -17.48
C LEU A 7 -0.75 15.79 -18.83
N ASN A 8 -1.23 14.90 -19.70
CA ASN A 8 -0.63 14.57 -21.00
C ASN A 8 0.86 14.20 -20.91
N LEU A 9 1.27 13.49 -19.85
CA LEU A 9 2.62 12.96 -19.74
C LEU A 9 2.77 11.73 -20.66
N GLU A 10 3.49 11.89 -21.77
CA GLU A 10 3.72 10.82 -22.74
C GLU A 10 4.93 9.94 -22.38
N HIS A 11 6.01 10.52 -21.86
CA HIS A 11 7.23 9.79 -21.49
C HIS A 11 7.98 10.44 -20.32
N SER A 12 8.80 9.65 -19.63
CA SER A 12 9.70 10.14 -18.58
C SER A 12 10.97 10.72 -19.21
N LEU A 13 11.31 11.95 -18.85
CA LEU A 13 12.57 12.59 -19.27
C LEU A 13 13.78 12.11 -18.46
N VAL A 14 13.53 11.48 -17.31
CA VAL A 14 14.57 10.94 -16.42
C VAL A 14 14.76 9.46 -16.67
N PRO A 15 16.01 8.95 -16.60
CA PRO A 15 16.27 7.52 -16.73
C PRO A 15 15.55 6.76 -15.62
N TYR A 16 15.04 5.59 -15.97
CA TYR A 16 14.37 4.73 -15.01
C TYR A 16 15.40 4.17 -14.00
N ILE A 17 15.14 4.40 -12.72
CA ILE A 17 15.94 3.82 -11.63
C ILE A 17 15.24 2.54 -11.18
N HIS A 18 15.80 1.40 -11.56
CA HIS A 18 15.34 0.11 -11.05
C HIS A 18 15.87 -0.11 -9.63
N LYS A 19 15.00 0.03 -8.63
CA LYS A 19 15.38 -0.09 -7.22
C LYS A 19 15.72 -1.53 -6.80
N GLY A 20 15.16 -2.53 -7.49
CA GLY A 20 15.46 -3.95 -7.24
C GLY A 20 15.00 -4.45 -5.88
N PHE A 21 13.93 -3.89 -5.32
CA PHE A 21 13.37 -4.42 -4.08
C PHE A 21 12.68 -5.76 -4.31
N GLU A 22 12.80 -6.66 -3.33
CA GLU A 22 12.08 -7.92 -3.34
C GLU A 22 10.57 -7.69 -3.15
N ILE A 23 9.77 -8.50 -3.84
CA ILE A 23 8.31 -8.50 -3.70
C ILE A 23 7.97 -9.38 -2.51
N ASP A 24 7.25 -8.81 -1.54
CA ASP A 24 6.75 -9.57 -0.41
C ASP A 24 5.38 -10.17 -0.76
N ALA A 25 5.40 -11.48 -1.03
CA ALA A 25 4.22 -12.30 -1.25
C ALA A 25 4.04 -13.32 -0.11
N SER A 26 4.55 -13.04 1.08
CA SER A 26 4.47 -13.96 2.23
C SER A 26 3.05 -14.05 2.82
N HIS A 27 2.33 -12.93 2.92
CA HIS A 27 0.96 -12.87 3.47
C HIS A 27 -0.02 -13.77 2.71
N LYS A 28 -0.95 -14.43 3.41
CA LYS A 28 -1.88 -15.40 2.81
C LYS A 28 -2.70 -14.85 1.65
N ASP A 29 -3.23 -13.64 1.79
CA ASP A 29 -4.21 -13.06 0.87
C ASP A 29 -3.70 -11.84 0.08
N TYR A 30 -2.53 -11.31 0.41
CA TYR A 30 -2.06 -10.01 -0.12
C TYR A 30 -0.61 -10.09 -0.58
N ILE A 31 -0.25 -9.17 -1.49
CA ILE A 31 1.12 -8.99 -2.00
C ILE A 31 1.50 -7.51 -1.87
N TYR A 32 2.75 -7.28 -1.49
CA TYR A 32 3.39 -5.97 -1.50
C TYR A 32 4.55 -5.95 -2.50
N ASP A 33 4.44 -5.07 -3.51
CA ASP A 33 5.50 -4.75 -4.47
C ASP A 33 6.07 -3.33 -4.16
N PRO A 34 7.23 -3.23 -3.50
CA PRO A 34 7.84 -1.95 -3.16
C PRO A 34 8.25 -1.13 -4.38
N ASN A 35 8.50 -1.77 -5.53
CA ASN A 35 8.95 -1.10 -6.75
C ASN A 35 7.86 -0.23 -7.38
N ARG A 36 6.58 -0.50 -7.07
CA ARG A 36 5.42 0.31 -7.48
C ARG A 36 4.99 1.34 -6.43
N CYS A 37 5.62 1.33 -5.26
CA CYS A 37 5.25 2.22 -4.16
C CYS A 37 5.82 3.62 -4.37
N ILE A 38 4.95 4.62 -4.26
CA ILE A 38 5.31 6.05 -4.35
C ILE A 38 5.51 6.71 -2.97
N LEU A 39 5.58 5.91 -1.90
CA LEU A 39 5.74 6.39 -0.51
C LEU A 39 4.71 7.44 -0.08
N CYS A 40 3.46 7.32 -0.55
CA CYS A 40 2.40 8.28 -0.22
C CYS A 40 1.81 8.14 1.19
N THR A 41 2.31 7.21 2.00
CA THR A 41 1.95 6.94 3.41
C THR A 41 0.48 6.66 3.74
N ARG A 42 -0.42 6.57 2.75
CA ARG A 42 -1.85 6.27 2.98
C ARG A 42 -2.08 4.94 3.69
N CYS A 43 -1.30 3.91 3.35
CA CYS A 43 -1.39 2.59 3.99
C CYS A 43 -1.00 2.64 5.47
N VAL A 44 0.10 3.34 5.80
CA VAL A 44 0.56 3.60 7.17
C VAL A 44 -0.54 4.31 7.97
N ARG A 45 -1.02 5.45 7.45
CA ARG A 45 -2.07 6.24 8.11
C ARG A 45 -3.36 5.47 8.36
N VAL A 46 -3.78 4.62 7.43
CA VAL A 46 -5.00 3.82 7.62
C VAL A 46 -4.77 2.67 8.59
N CYS A 47 -3.59 2.07 8.62
CA CYS A 47 -3.23 1.04 9.59
C CYS A 47 -3.18 1.61 11.01
N ASP A 48 -2.68 2.83 11.15
CA ASP A 48 -2.62 3.58 12.41
C ASP A 48 -4.01 4.15 12.79
N GLU A 49 -4.49 5.17 12.06
CA GLU A 49 -5.64 5.99 12.47
C GLU A 49 -7.00 5.25 12.37
N ILE A 50 -7.13 4.27 11.45
CA ILE A 50 -8.42 3.62 11.17
C ILE A 50 -8.48 2.21 11.77
N GLU A 51 -7.43 1.42 11.62
CA GLU A 51 -7.37 0.08 12.22
C GLU A 51 -6.87 0.13 13.67
N GLY A 52 -5.88 0.97 13.99
CA GLY A 52 -5.20 0.98 15.29
C GLY A 52 -4.19 -0.16 15.45
N ALA A 53 -3.75 -0.78 14.35
CA ALA A 53 -2.85 -1.93 14.37
C ALA A 53 -1.38 -1.52 14.38
N HIS A 54 -1.03 -0.36 13.81
CA HIS A 54 0.36 0.13 13.70
C HIS A 54 1.35 -0.86 13.05
N ALA A 55 0.86 -1.78 12.22
CA ALA A 55 1.68 -2.81 11.59
C ALA A 55 2.54 -2.32 10.41
N LEU A 56 2.35 -1.08 9.95
CA LEU A 56 3.01 -0.54 8.77
C LEU A 56 3.71 0.77 9.10
N ASP A 57 4.96 0.92 8.67
CA ASP A 57 5.71 2.18 8.76
C ASP A 57 6.67 2.36 7.56
N ILE A 58 7.40 3.48 7.52
CA ILE A 58 8.48 3.74 6.57
C ILE A 58 9.81 3.30 7.19
N GLY A 59 10.45 2.32 6.57
CA GLY A 59 11.81 1.92 6.90
C GLY A 59 12.86 2.64 6.04
N PHE A 60 14.11 2.56 6.48
CA PHE A 60 15.30 2.99 5.73
C PHE A 60 15.31 4.50 5.39
N ARG A 61 16.23 4.92 4.50
CA ARG A 61 16.43 6.33 4.13
C ARG A 61 16.75 6.49 2.64
N GLY A 62 16.46 7.68 2.12
CA GLY A 62 16.80 8.06 0.74
C GLY A 62 16.17 7.12 -0.29
N ILE A 63 16.95 6.70 -1.27
CA ILE A 63 16.49 5.79 -2.34
C ILE A 63 16.09 4.41 -1.84
N HIS A 64 16.55 4.04 -0.64
CA HIS A 64 16.25 2.75 0.00
C HIS A 64 14.97 2.78 0.85
N ALA A 65 14.32 3.95 0.99
CA ALA A 65 13.07 4.05 1.75
C ALA A 65 11.98 3.17 1.12
N LYS A 66 11.39 2.30 1.93
CA LYS A 66 10.28 1.42 1.58
C LYS A 66 9.29 1.35 2.73
N ILE A 67 8.06 0.91 2.44
CA ILE A 67 7.11 0.58 3.50
C ILE A 67 7.54 -0.77 4.08
N ILE A 68 7.53 -0.88 5.39
CA ILE A 68 7.92 -2.09 6.13
C ILE A 68 6.77 -2.57 7.00
N HIS A 69 6.73 -3.86 7.28
CA HIS A 69 5.85 -4.43 8.30
C HIS A 69 6.63 -4.57 9.60
N ASP A 70 6.05 -4.11 10.71
CA ASP A 70 6.68 -4.11 12.03
C ASP A 70 8.17 -3.68 11.96
N MET A 71 9.11 -4.59 12.23
CA MET A 71 10.56 -4.34 12.21
C MET A 71 11.24 -4.79 10.91
N ASP A 72 10.63 -4.50 9.75
CA ASP A 72 11.02 -5.01 8.42
C ASP A 72 10.97 -6.55 8.33
N GLU A 73 9.98 -7.12 8.99
CA GLU A 73 9.70 -8.55 8.94
C GLU A 73 8.86 -8.90 7.71
N PRO A 74 8.89 -10.16 7.23
CA PRO A 74 7.95 -10.62 6.22
C PRO A 74 6.51 -10.38 6.67
N TRP A 75 5.63 -9.95 5.75
CA TRP A 75 4.24 -9.64 6.09
C TRP A 75 3.49 -10.83 6.75
N SER A 76 3.83 -12.08 6.44
CA SER A 76 3.24 -13.24 7.13
C SER A 76 3.62 -13.36 8.60
N GLU A 77 4.75 -12.78 9.01
CA GLU A 77 5.30 -12.87 10.37
C GLU A 77 4.86 -11.69 11.25
N SER A 78 4.32 -10.64 10.62
CA SER A 78 3.82 -9.45 11.31
C SER A 78 2.72 -9.80 12.32
N GLN A 79 3.05 -9.70 13.61
CA GLN A 79 2.11 -9.98 14.71
C GLN A 79 1.08 -8.87 14.89
N SER A 80 1.43 -7.64 14.51
CA SER A 80 0.55 -6.48 14.64
C SER A 80 -0.52 -6.46 13.54
N CYS A 81 -0.30 -7.15 12.42
CA CYS A 81 -1.22 -7.13 11.28
C CYS A 81 -2.52 -7.89 11.57
N THR A 82 -3.67 -7.22 11.40
CA THR A 82 -5.00 -7.83 11.58
C THR A 82 -5.57 -8.46 10.31
N SER A 83 -4.80 -8.50 9.21
CA SER A 83 -5.25 -8.92 7.87
C SER A 83 -6.53 -8.22 7.38
N CYS A 84 -6.81 -6.99 7.85
CA CYS A 84 -8.05 -6.27 7.53
C CYS A 84 -8.16 -5.77 6.07
N GLY A 85 -7.08 -5.77 5.30
CA GLY A 85 -7.05 -5.36 3.89
C GLY A 85 -7.28 -3.87 3.63
N LYS A 86 -7.42 -3.03 4.66
CA LYS A 86 -7.68 -1.58 4.48
C LYS A 86 -6.53 -0.86 3.79
N CYS A 87 -5.29 -1.22 4.12
CA CYS A 87 -4.07 -0.72 3.47
C CYS A 87 -4.05 -1.04 1.96
N VAL A 88 -4.49 -2.25 1.59
CA VAL A 88 -4.62 -2.70 0.20
C VAL A 88 -5.68 -1.87 -0.53
N GLN A 89 -6.83 -1.62 0.09
CA GLN A 89 -7.91 -0.84 -0.53
C GLN A 89 -7.55 0.64 -0.75
N VAL A 90 -6.70 1.25 0.07
CA VAL A 90 -6.30 2.67 -0.10
C VAL A 90 -5.06 2.90 -0.95
N CYS A 91 -4.29 1.85 -1.28
CA CYS A 91 -3.10 2.00 -2.09
C CYS A 91 -3.44 2.52 -3.50
N PRO A 92 -2.90 3.67 -3.94
CA PRO A 92 -3.30 4.32 -5.20
C PRO A 92 -2.59 3.79 -6.44
N THR A 93 -1.43 3.14 -6.31
CA THR A 93 -0.58 2.72 -7.45
C THR A 93 -0.60 1.22 -7.73
N GLY A 94 -1.24 0.42 -6.87
CA GLY A 94 -1.20 -1.04 -6.98
C GLY A 94 0.08 -1.65 -6.42
N ALA A 95 0.81 -0.94 -5.55
CA ALA A 95 1.91 -1.51 -4.77
C ALA A 95 1.43 -2.55 -3.75
N LEU A 96 0.19 -2.41 -3.25
CA LEU A 96 -0.48 -3.38 -2.39
C LEU A 96 -1.71 -3.88 -3.13
N PHE A 97 -1.82 -5.21 -3.27
CA PHE A 97 -2.90 -5.86 -4.01
C PHE A 97 -3.22 -7.27 -3.48
N GLU A 98 -4.39 -7.78 -3.84
CA GLU A 98 -4.89 -9.10 -3.46
C GLU A 98 -4.23 -10.21 -4.29
N LYS A 99 -3.90 -11.33 -3.64
CA LYS A 99 -3.39 -12.53 -4.32
C LYS A 99 -4.44 -13.10 -5.26
N GLY A 100 -3.99 -13.61 -6.40
CA GLY A 100 -4.85 -14.18 -7.43
C GLY A 100 -5.54 -13.16 -8.34
N LEU A 101 -5.38 -11.86 -8.07
CA LEU A 101 -5.80 -10.78 -8.96
C LEU A 101 -4.58 -9.97 -9.40
N SER A 102 -4.54 -9.51 -10.65
CA SER A 102 -3.59 -8.46 -10.99
C SER A 102 -3.97 -7.15 -10.31
N ALA A 103 -2.97 -6.28 -10.08
CA ALA A 103 -3.20 -4.95 -9.52
C ALA A 103 -4.25 -4.12 -10.30
N THR A 104 -4.42 -4.41 -11.60
CA THR A 104 -5.37 -3.75 -12.49
C THR A 104 -6.80 -4.32 -12.37
N GLU A 105 -6.93 -5.62 -12.12
CA GLU A 105 -8.22 -6.30 -11.97
C GLU A 105 -8.85 -6.06 -10.59
N MET A 106 -8.04 -5.72 -9.60
CA MET A 106 -8.51 -5.49 -8.23
C MET A 106 -9.44 -4.27 -8.14
N ILE A 107 -10.69 -4.51 -7.75
CA ILE A 107 -11.71 -3.46 -7.59
C ILE A 107 -11.50 -2.72 -6.27
N LYS A 108 -11.19 -1.42 -6.35
CA LYS A 108 -11.02 -0.53 -5.19
C LYS A 108 -12.36 0.01 -4.68
N LYS A 109 -12.68 -0.25 -3.42
CA LYS A 109 -13.87 0.32 -2.76
C LYS A 109 -13.59 1.73 -2.25
N LYS A 110 -13.73 2.74 -3.11
CA LYS A 110 -13.31 4.15 -2.84
C LYS A 110 -13.85 4.76 -1.54
N ASN A 111 -15.09 4.44 -1.15
CA ASN A 111 -15.75 5.04 0.01
C ASN A 111 -15.63 4.18 1.29
N ILE A 112 -14.87 3.08 1.27
CA ILE A 112 -14.82 2.15 2.40
C ILE A 112 -14.38 2.82 3.70
N ILE A 113 -13.34 3.65 3.64
CA ILE A 113 -12.79 4.32 4.84
C ILE A 113 -13.74 5.40 5.34
N THR A 114 -14.27 6.23 4.45
CA THR A 114 -15.23 7.29 4.82
C THR A 114 -16.47 6.71 5.48
N ASN A 115 -17.01 5.61 4.93
CA ASN A 115 -18.17 4.95 5.50
C ASN A 115 -17.88 4.37 6.89
N LEU A 116 -16.69 3.79 7.10
CA LEU A 116 -16.27 3.28 8.41
C LEU A 116 -16.18 4.40 9.46
N ILE A 117 -15.61 5.55 9.10
CA ILE A 117 -15.51 6.71 9.98
C ILE A 117 -16.91 7.22 10.34
N GLN A 118 -17.78 7.41 9.34
CA GLN A 118 -19.16 7.86 9.56
C GLN A 118 -19.94 6.91 10.48
N THR A 119 -19.80 5.61 10.27
CA THR A 119 -20.49 4.59 11.08
C THR A 119 -20.02 4.62 12.53
N ARG A 120 -18.72 4.85 12.76
CA ARG A 120 -18.16 4.99 14.12
C ARG A 120 -18.60 6.27 14.82
N ALA A 121 -18.74 7.37 14.07
CA ALA A 121 -19.17 8.66 14.62
C ALA A 121 -20.66 8.71 14.97
N ASN A 122 -21.49 7.90 14.30
CA ASN A 122 -22.93 7.80 14.54
C ASN A 122 -23.31 6.83 15.67
N LYS A 123 -22.31 6.29 16.37
CA LYS A 123 -22.48 5.33 17.47
C LYS A 123 -22.16 6.02 18.79
#